data_AF-A0A2R7R0N6-F1
#
_entry.id   AF-A0A2R7R0N6-F1
#
_cell.length_a   1.000
_cell.length_b   1.000
_cell.length_c   1.000
_cell.angle_alpha   90.00
_cell.angle_beta   90.00
_cell.angle_gamma   90.00
#
_symmetry.space_group_name_H-M   'P 1'
#
loop_
_entity.id
_entity.type
_entity.pdbx_description
1 polymer ?
#
loop_
_entity_poly.entity_id
_entity_poly.type
_entity_poly.pdbx_seq_one_letter_code
_entity_poly.pdbx_strand_id
1 'polypeptide(L)'
;MAWLSLLLFLPWFVLLGALYWLFPRQPRDAARRTFDAVALLLAFVLSIAAMLWGHHIGVVQSDAGPIWRQVLAVLYAYGAFLAVLVAAILLRTSWLAGRATKAASKPTNGSS
;
A
#
# COMPACT_ATOMS: atom_id res chain seq x y z
N MET A 1 7.82 7.13 -23.14
CA MET A 1 7.94 5.79 -22.53
C MET A 1 7.60 5.90 -21.05
N ALA A 2 6.41 5.47 -20.61
CA ALA A 2 5.94 5.67 -19.23
C ALA A 2 6.79 4.93 -18.16
N TRP A 3 7.56 3.93 -18.58
CA TRP A 3 8.32 3.03 -17.72
C TRP A 3 9.48 3.69 -16.97
N LEU A 4 9.97 4.85 -17.41
CA LEU A 4 11.04 5.57 -16.72
C LEU A 4 10.66 5.96 -15.29
N SER A 5 9.41 6.38 -15.08
CA SER A 5 8.86 6.70 -13.76
C SER A 5 8.92 5.50 -12.81
N LEU A 6 8.54 4.33 -13.33
CA LEU A 6 8.55 3.08 -12.59
C LEU A 6 9.98 2.67 -12.26
N LEU A 7 10.90 2.68 -13.23
CA LEU A 7 12.30 2.32 -13.03
C LEU A 7 12.97 3.20 -11.96
N LEU A 8 12.69 4.50 -11.97
CA LEU A 8 13.24 5.47 -11.02
C LEU A 8 12.70 5.26 -9.60
N PHE A 9 11.40 4.96 -9.46
CA PHE A 9 10.75 4.83 -8.16
C PHE A 9 10.66 3.40 -7.62
N LEU A 10 10.98 2.39 -8.43
CA LEU A 10 11.02 0.99 -8.01
C LEU A 10 11.88 0.77 -6.74
N PRO A 11 13.13 1.27 -6.63
CA PRO A 11 13.91 1.12 -5.40
C PRO A 11 13.23 1.76 -4.19
N TRP A 12 12.53 2.88 -4.38
CA TRP A 12 11.78 3.54 -3.31
C TRP A 12 10.54 2.76 -2.86
N PHE A 13 9.77 2.19 -3.80
CA PHE A 13 8.63 1.32 -3.47
C PHE A 13 9.08 0.04 -2.76
N VAL A 14 10.21 -0.54 -3.17
CA VAL A 14 10.81 -1.68 -2.49
C VAL A 14 11.21 -1.31 -1.06
N LEU A 15 11.83 -0.14 -0.86
CA LEU A 15 12.20 0.35 0.48
C LEU A 15 10.97 0.51 1.39
N LEU A 16 9.93 1.20 0.92
CA LEU A 16 8.70 1.42 1.68
C LEU A 16 7.95 0.12 1.95
N GLY A 17 7.85 -0.77 0.96
CA GLY A 17 7.24 -2.08 1.11
C GLY A 17 8.00 -2.96 2.10
N ALA A 18 9.33 -2.93 2.06
CA ALA A 18 10.19 -3.62 3.02
C ALA A 18 10.02 -3.06 4.43
N LEU A 19 9.95 -1.74 4.60
CA LEU A 19 9.68 -1.08 5.87
C LEU A 19 8.32 -1.50 6.45
N TYR A 20 7.27 -1.45 5.62
CA TYR A 20 5.93 -1.93 5.98
C TYR A 20 5.93 -3.40 6.42
N TRP A 21 6.72 -4.24 5.73
CA TRP A 21 6.84 -5.65 6.05
C TRP A 21 7.69 -5.93 7.30
N LEU A 22 8.76 -5.17 7.53
CA LEU A 22 9.65 -5.37 8.69
C LEU A 22 9.00 -4.93 10.00
N PHE A 23 8.14 -3.90 9.97
CA PHE A 23 7.42 -3.40 11.14
C PHE A 23 5.94 -3.84 11.12
N PRO A 24 5.58 -4.93 11.84
CA PRO A 24 5.79 -5.05 13.28
C PRO A 24 6.53 -6.35 13.72
N ARG A 25 7.51 -6.20 14.62
CA ARG A 25 8.47 -7.22 15.08
C ARG A 25 7.90 -8.23 16.12
N GLN A 26 6.83 -8.97 15.78
CA GLN A 26 6.24 -10.14 16.50
C GLN A 26 4.95 -9.87 17.32
N PRO A 27 4.01 -10.85 17.44
CA PRO A 27 3.98 -12.19 16.82
C PRO A 27 3.39 -12.13 15.39
N ARG A 28 4.09 -12.72 14.42
CA ARG A 28 3.65 -12.82 13.01
C ARG A 28 2.71 -14.01 12.84
N ASP A 29 1.45 -13.81 13.21
CA ASP A 29 0.38 -14.77 12.93
C ASP A 29 0.31 -15.06 11.42
N ALA A 30 0.10 -16.31 10.98
CA ALA A 30 0.17 -16.68 9.56
C ALA A 30 -0.79 -15.85 8.68
N ALA A 31 -1.96 -15.52 9.23
CA ALA A 31 -2.95 -14.64 8.62
C ALA A 31 -2.46 -13.19 8.42
N ARG A 32 -1.56 -12.68 9.28
CA ARG A 32 -0.95 -11.35 9.09
C ARG A 32 0.00 -11.35 7.89
N ARG A 33 0.79 -12.42 7.73
CA ARG A 33 1.77 -12.53 6.65
C ARG A 33 1.10 -12.59 5.27
N THR A 34 0.00 -13.32 5.15
CA THR A 34 -0.79 -13.36 3.91
C THR A 34 -1.47 -12.03 3.63
N PHE A 35 -2.03 -11.37 4.65
CA PHE A 35 -2.60 -10.03 4.52
C PHE A 35 -1.58 -9.01 4.04
N ASP A 36 -0.41 -8.92 4.68
CA ASP A 36 0.64 -7.98 4.31
C ASP A 36 1.15 -8.27 2.87
N ALA A 37 1.21 -9.55 2.45
CA ALA A 37 1.61 -9.94 1.08
C ALA A 37 0.61 -9.47 0.04
N VAL A 38 -0.68 -9.70 0.30
CA VAL A 38 -1.76 -9.26 -0.58
C VAL A 38 -1.80 -7.74 -0.63
N ALA A 39 -1.61 -7.05 0.50
CA ALA A 39 -1.57 -5.60 0.56
C ALA A 39 -0.41 -5.00 -0.26
N LEU A 40 0.80 -5.57 -0.16
CA LEU A 40 1.94 -5.14 -0.98
C LEU A 40 1.72 -5.41 -2.47
N LEU A 41 1.17 -6.56 -2.82
CA LEU A 41 0.86 -6.89 -4.21
C LEU A 41 -0.20 -5.93 -4.77
N LEU A 42 -1.26 -5.65 -4.00
CA LEU A 42 -2.28 -4.67 -4.36
C LEU A 42 -1.69 -3.27 -4.52
N ALA A 43 -0.83 -2.84 -3.58
CA ALA A 43 -0.19 -1.54 -3.64
C ALA A 43 0.64 -1.39 -4.92
N PHE A 44 1.39 -2.44 -5.29
CA PHE A 44 2.19 -2.46 -6.50
C PHE A 44 1.33 -2.41 -7.77
N VAL A 45 0.32 -3.27 -7.88
CA VAL A 45 -0.57 -3.33 -9.05
C VAL A 45 -1.36 -2.03 -9.23
N LEU A 46 -1.92 -1.47 -8.15
CA LEU A 46 -2.65 -0.21 -8.20
C LEU A 46 -1.73 0.97 -8.50
N SER A 47 -0.49 0.96 -8.02
CA SER A 47 0.52 1.96 -8.37
C SER A 47 0.81 1.94 -9.87
N ILE A 48 0.96 0.76 -10.49
CA ILE A 48 1.15 0.62 -11.94
C ILE A 48 -0.07 1.14 -12.71
N ALA A 49 -1.28 0.74 -12.31
CA ALA A 49 -2.50 1.20 -12.95
C ALA A 49 -2.65 2.73 -12.87
N ALA A 50 -2.38 3.31 -11.71
CA ALA A 50 -2.40 4.76 -11.49
C ALA A 50 -1.31 5.47 -12.31
N MET A 51 -0.11 4.90 -12.41
CA MET A 51 0.96 5.43 -13.27
C MET A 51 0.52 5.54 -14.72
N LEU A 52 -0.05 4.45 -15.27
CA LEU A 52 -0.52 4.40 -16.65
C LEU A 52 -1.66 5.41 -16.87
N TRP A 53 -2.56 5.54 -15.89
CA TRP A 53 -3.64 6.51 -15.90
C TRP A 53 -3.12 7.97 -15.87
N GLY A 54 -2.20 8.30 -14.96
CA GLY A 54 -1.59 9.62 -14.85
C GLY A 54 -0.80 10.02 -16.11
N HIS A 55 -0.09 9.07 -16.70
CA HIS A 55 0.60 9.27 -17.98
C HIS A 55 -0.38 9.53 -19.13
N HIS A 56 -1.56 8.90 -19.11
CA HIS A 56 -2.61 9.11 -20.10
C HIS A 56 -3.30 10.47 -19.93
N ILE A 57 -3.63 10.88 -18.69
CA ILE A 57 -4.18 12.22 -18.40
C ILE A 57 -3.21 13.31 -18.89
N GLY A 58 -1.91 13.13 -18.67
CA GLY A 58 -0.91 14.10 -19.12
C GLY A 58 -0.85 14.28 -20.64
N VAL A 59 -1.44 13.39 -21.45
CA VAL A 59 -1.55 13.56 -22.91
C VAL A 59 -2.51 14.70 -23.25
N VAL A 60 -3.55 14.87 -22.43
CA VAL A 60 -4.61 15.86 -22.66
C VAL A 60 -4.15 17.29 -22.30
N GLN A 61 -3.05 17.41 -21.53
CA GLN A 61 -2.43 18.68 -21.16
C GLN A 61 -1.15 18.92 -21.96
N SER A 62 -1.29 19.13 -23.28
CA SER A 62 -0.16 19.33 -24.22
C SER A 62 0.66 20.58 -23.93
N ASP A 63 0.08 21.58 -23.28
CA ASP A 63 0.67 22.90 -23.10
C ASP A 63 1.77 22.93 -22.01
N ALA A 64 1.82 21.91 -21.15
CA ALA A 64 2.77 21.79 -20.04
C ALA A 64 4.10 21.10 -20.43
N GLY A 65 4.28 20.78 -21.71
CA GLY A 65 5.49 20.16 -22.24
C GLY A 65 5.61 18.64 -21.99
N PRO A 66 6.50 17.93 -22.72
CA PRO A 66 6.53 16.47 -22.74
C PRO A 66 6.86 15.81 -21.39
N ILE A 67 7.56 16.52 -20.51
CA ILE A 67 7.99 16.01 -19.19
C ILE A 67 6.83 15.87 -18.20
N TRP A 68 5.76 16.65 -18.36
CA TRP A 68 4.62 16.69 -17.43
C TRP A 68 3.91 15.35 -17.32
N ARG A 69 3.83 14.60 -18.43
CA ARG A 69 3.29 13.23 -18.47
C ARG A 69 4.00 12.29 -17.52
N GLN A 70 5.31 12.45 -17.40
CA GLN A 70 6.16 11.59 -16.59
C GLN A 70 6.08 11.97 -15.11
N VAL A 71 5.94 13.27 -14.82
CA VAL A 71 5.67 13.79 -13.47
C VAL A 71 4.31 13.28 -12.97
N LEU A 72 3.24 13.42 -13.76
CA LEU A 72 1.92 12.89 -13.40
C LEU A 72 1.92 11.37 -13.21
N ALA A 73 2.63 10.64 -14.08
CA ALA A 73 2.80 9.19 -13.92
C ALA A 73 3.40 8.84 -12.54
N VAL A 74 4.45 9.54 -12.11
CA VAL A 74 5.06 9.32 -10.78
C VAL A 74 4.10 9.71 -9.66
N LEU A 75 3.46 10.88 -9.72
CA LEU A 75 2.57 11.35 -8.66
C LEU A 75 1.40 10.38 -8.44
N TYR A 76 0.77 9.91 -9.51
CA TYR A 76 -0.32 8.96 -9.41
C TYR A 76 0.15 7.59 -8.90
N ALA A 77 1.29 7.09 -9.40
CA ALA A 77 1.89 5.85 -8.91
C ALA A 77 2.17 5.91 -7.41
N TYR A 78 2.79 7.01 -6.97
CA TYR A 78 3.19 7.23 -5.59
C TYR A 78 2.00 7.40 -4.66
N GLY A 79 1.03 8.23 -5.06
CA GLY A 79 -0.21 8.45 -4.32
C GLY A 79 -1.00 7.17 -4.12
N ALA A 80 -1.16 6.36 -5.19
CA ALA A 80 -1.87 5.08 -5.10
C ALA A 80 -1.15 4.09 -4.18
N PHE A 81 0.18 3.98 -4.29
CA PHE A 81 0.97 3.10 -3.43
C PHE A 81 0.83 3.47 -1.94
N LEU A 82 0.97 4.76 -1.62
CA LEU A 82 0.80 5.25 -0.24
C LEU A 82 -0.64 5.09 0.26
N ALA A 83 -1.64 5.36 -0.57
CA ALA A 83 -3.04 5.20 -0.20
C ALA A 83 -3.36 3.76 0.20
N VAL A 84 -2.86 2.78 -0.57
CA VAL A 84 -3.02 1.35 -0.24
C VAL A 84 -2.27 0.99 1.03
N LEU A 85 -1.04 1.45 1.21
CA LEU A 85 -0.28 1.19 2.44
C LEU A 85 -0.99 1.77 3.68
N VAL A 86 -1.47 3.00 3.61
CA VAL A 86 -2.22 3.64 4.70
C VAL A 86 -3.50 2.87 4.98
N ALA A 87 -4.28 2.52 3.95
CA ALA A 87 -5.48 1.72 4.10
C ALA A 87 -5.17 0.36 4.76
N ALA A 88 -4.09 -0.30 4.35
CA ALA A 88 -3.66 -1.57 4.92
C ALA A 88 -3.23 -1.42 6.39
N ILE A 89 -2.57 -0.33 6.77
CA ILE A 89 -2.21 -0.03 8.17
C ILE A 89 -3.47 0.19 9.02
N LEU A 90 -4.43 0.96 8.51
CA LEU A 90 -5.69 1.24 9.22
C LEU A 90 -6.51 -0.04 9.41
N LEU A 91 -6.66 -0.84 8.34
CA LEU A 91 -7.39 -2.09 8.38
C LEU A 91 -6.72 -3.12 9.30
N ARG A 92 -5.38 -3.14 9.32
CA ARG A 92 -4.61 -3.94 10.28
C ARG A 92 -4.89 -3.50 11.71
N THR A 93 -4.82 -2.21 11.98
CA THR A 93 -5.02 -1.64 13.33
C THR A 93 -6.42 -1.92 13.86
N SER A 94 -7.45 -1.74 13.02
CA SER A 94 -8.84 -2.04 13.39
C SER A 94 -9.08 -3.53 13.65
N TRP A 95 -8.46 -4.41 12.84
CA TRP A 95 -8.53 -5.85 13.06
C TRP A 95 -7.91 -6.29 14.39
N LEU A 96 -6.78 -5.69 14.79
CA LEU A 96 -6.15 -5.97 16.08
C LEU A 96 -6.98 -5.46 17.25
N ALA A 97 -7.54 -4.26 17.14
CA ALA A 97 -8.45 -3.71 18.14
C ALA A 97 -9.67 -4.61 18.35
N GLY A 98 -10.27 -5.11 17.26
CA GLY A 98 -11.41 -6.04 17.32
C GLY A 98 -11.10 -7.40 17.93
N ARG A 99 -9.86 -7.90 17.80
CA ARG A 99 -9.42 -9.12 18.49
C ARG A 99 -9.26 -8.90 19.99
N ALA A 100 -8.76 -7.75 20.42
CA ALA A 100 -8.61 -7.41 21.83
C ALA A 100 -9.97 -7.28 22.54
N THR A 101 -10.95 -6.63 21.89
CA THR A 101 -12.31 -6.51 22.45
C THR A 101 -13.02 -7.87 22.58
N LYS A 102 -12.88 -8.75 21.58
CA LYS A 102 -13.41 -10.14 21.67
C LYS A 102 -12.74 -10.97 22.77
N ALA A 103 -11.45 -10.75 23.04
CA ALA A 103 -10.76 -11.46 24.12
C ALA A 103 -11.25 -11.02 25.50
N ALA A 104 -11.51 -9.72 25.68
CA ALA A 104 -12.03 -9.16 26.94
C ALA A 104 -13.48 -9.56 27.24
N SER A 105 -14.29 -9.88 26.22
CA SER A 105 -15.69 -10.26 26.41
C SER A 105 -15.92 -11.75 26.68
N LYS A 106 -14.87 -12.59 26.65
CA LYS A 106 -14.99 -14.03 26.96
C LYS A 106 -15.17 -14.19 28.50
N PRO A 107 -16.36 -14.56 29.00
CA PRO A 107 -16.57 -14.70 30.43
C PRO A 107 -15.74 -15.87 30.96
N THR A 108 -15.11 -15.69 32.12
CA THR A 108 -14.45 -16.74 32.89
C THR A 108 -15.50 -17.66 33.51
N ASN A 109 -16.15 -18.48 32.68
CA ASN A 109 -16.97 -19.58 33.15
C ASN A 109 -16.04 -20.73 33.57
N GLY A 110 -15.65 -20.75 34.84
CA GLY A 110 -14.88 -21.86 35.39
C GLY A 110 -14.22 -21.59 36.74
N SER A 111 -15.02 -21.37 37.78
CA SER A 111 -14.68 -21.83 39.13
C SER A 111 -15.94 -21.71 40.02
N SER A 112 -16.76 -22.77 40.00
CA SER A 112 -17.69 -23.14 41.07
C SER A 112 -17.26 -24.49 41.60
#